data_AF-A0A939CJU7-F1
#
_entry.id   AF-A0A939CJU7-F1
#
_cell.length_a   1.000
_cell.length_b   1.000
_cell.length_c   1.000
_cell.angle_alpha   90.00
_cell.angle_beta   90.00
_cell.angle_gamma   90.00
#
_symmetry.space_group_name_H-M   'P 1'
#
loop_
_entity.id
_entity.type
_entity.pdbx_description
1 polymer ?
#
loop_
_entity_poly.entity_id
_entity_poly.type
_entity_poly.pdbx_seq_one_letter_code
_entity_poly.pdbx_strand_id
1 'polypeptide(L)'
;MQNIRNSATKIKTIHLSQEALQEIESLQSRFNYPDKFQDELAKIVQSIQNKITSDRSSLANLCTQLQSVNNLTELDVIKTEYAKLDVVFQDSADYENYQELQPQIQSLKHDLEQIQSLEIRYQQSDFIPSCDDALAIIASGELNIYKADRFQERISLLEANFRHKIEEYEQKQSQILQQKQAAAQQWVKDLENSCTQINQSVDDAEKLEVANNLLEQIQAEKSDYISLISVTETQLLENIERQCVEERKKDITNQIFVLLRQLPRLEQQKVYERLGQILSEKTDER
;
A
#
# COMPACT_ATOMS: atom_id res chain seq x y z
N MET A 1 -15.21 -55.64 41.94
CA MET A 1 -15.79 -54.27 42.02
C MET A 1 -14.77 -53.19 42.34
N GLN A 2 -13.97 -53.27 43.42
CA GLN A 2 -12.97 -52.23 43.75
C GLN A 2 -11.93 -52.00 42.62
N ASN A 3 -11.44 -53.08 41.99
CA ASN A 3 -10.49 -52.99 40.88
C ASN A 3 -11.11 -52.29 39.65
N ILE A 4 -12.36 -52.63 39.28
CA ILE A 4 -13.08 -51.99 38.16
C ILE A 4 -13.27 -50.49 38.41
N ARG A 5 -13.61 -50.09 39.65
CA ARG A 5 -13.73 -48.67 40.03
C ARG A 5 -12.40 -47.91 39.94
N ASN A 6 -11.30 -48.57 40.29
CA ASN A 6 -9.95 -48.00 40.19
C ASN A 6 -9.42 -47.92 38.75
N SER A 7 -9.79 -48.88 37.88
CA SER A 7 -9.46 -48.83 36.45
C SER A 7 -10.19 -47.68 35.75
N ALA A 8 -11.49 -47.48 36.04
CA ALA A 8 -12.32 -46.44 35.43
C ALA A 8 -11.85 -44.99 35.73
N THR A 9 -11.21 -44.75 36.88
CA THR A 9 -10.75 -43.41 37.31
C THR A 9 -9.41 -43.00 36.71
N LYS A 10 -8.69 -43.92 36.04
CA LYS A 10 -7.36 -43.67 35.44
C LYS A 10 -7.36 -43.58 33.91
N ILE A 11 -8.53 -43.67 33.29
CA ILE A 11 -8.67 -43.70 31.83
C ILE A 11 -8.36 -42.31 31.24
N LYS A 12 -7.19 -42.18 30.63
CA LYS A 12 -6.74 -40.94 29.96
C LYS A 12 -6.79 -41.01 28.44
N THR A 13 -6.77 -42.22 27.86
CA THR A 13 -6.72 -42.45 26.41
C THR A 13 -7.91 -43.30 25.93
N ILE A 14 -8.21 -43.24 24.64
CA ILE A 14 -9.20 -44.14 24.01
C ILE A 14 -8.73 -45.59 24.11
N HIS A 15 -7.45 -45.86 23.95
CA HIS A 15 -6.88 -47.20 24.11
C HIS A 15 -7.18 -47.79 25.50
N LEU A 16 -6.87 -47.04 26.57
CA LEU A 16 -7.18 -47.46 27.96
C LEU A 16 -8.69 -47.60 28.21
N SER A 17 -9.51 -46.81 27.51
CA SER A 17 -10.96 -46.92 27.57
C SER A 17 -11.43 -48.25 26.96
N GLN A 18 -10.85 -48.65 25.84
CA GLN A 18 -11.16 -49.90 25.15
C GLN A 18 -10.66 -51.12 25.95
N GLU A 19 -9.46 -51.07 26.51
CA GLU A 19 -8.94 -52.12 27.40
C GLU A 19 -9.83 -52.29 28.64
N ALA A 20 -10.27 -51.19 29.26
CA ALA A 20 -11.17 -51.25 30.42
C ALA A 20 -12.52 -51.89 30.07
N LEU A 21 -13.06 -51.63 28.88
CA LEU A 21 -14.28 -52.29 28.40
C LEU A 21 -14.09 -53.80 28.22
N GLN A 22 -12.96 -54.22 27.62
CA GLN A 22 -12.63 -55.64 27.46
C GLN A 22 -12.41 -56.33 28.81
N GLU A 23 -11.76 -55.67 29.77
CA GLU A 23 -11.57 -56.20 31.12
C GLU A 23 -12.93 -56.38 31.83
N ILE A 24 -13.83 -55.41 31.71
CA ILE A 24 -15.19 -55.49 32.29
C ILE A 24 -15.96 -56.66 31.67
N GLU A 25 -15.92 -56.83 30.36
CA GLU A 25 -16.60 -57.93 29.65
C GLU A 25 -16.04 -59.31 30.08
N SER A 26 -14.72 -59.43 30.16
CA SER A 26 -14.05 -60.64 30.64
C SER A 26 -14.42 -60.97 32.09
N LEU A 27 -14.46 -59.97 32.98
CA LEU A 27 -14.86 -60.15 34.37
C LEU A 27 -16.35 -60.48 34.51
N GLN A 28 -17.22 -59.89 33.69
CA GLN A 28 -18.65 -60.21 33.62
C GLN A 28 -18.91 -61.69 33.35
N SER A 29 -18.16 -62.28 32.39
CA SER A 29 -18.28 -63.71 32.06
C SER A 29 -17.86 -64.65 33.19
N ARG A 30 -17.16 -64.15 34.23
CA ARG A 30 -16.59 -64.93 35.34
C ARG A 30 -17.35 -64.80 36.66
N PHE A 31 -18.41 -63.98 36.74
CA PHE A 31 -19.16 -63.80 37.98
C PHE A 31 -20.16 -64.95 38.24
N ASN A 32 -20.14 -65.49 39.46
CA ASN A 32 -21.12 -66.49 39.92
C ASN A 32 -22.52 -65.89 40.26
N TYR A 33 -22.64 -64.56 40.36
CA TYR A 33 -23.91 -63.83 40.63
C TYR A 33 -23.94 -62.47 39.91
N PRO A 34 -24.10 -62.43 38.57
CA PRO A 34 -24.01 -61.21 37.76
C PRO A 34 -25.11 -60.18 38.09
N ASP A 35 -26.30 -60.64 38.47
CA ASP A 35 -27.49 -59.79 38.67
C ASP A 35 -27.31 -58.71 39.76
N LYS A 36 -26.48 -58.97 40.78
CA LYS A 36 -26.28 -58.03 41.89
C LYS A 36 -25.49 -56.77 41.52
N PHE A 37 -24.72 -56.80 40.44
CA PHE A 37 -23.84 -55.69 40.04
C PHE A 37 -24.15 -55.16 38.64
N GLN A 38 -25.21 -55.67 38.02
CA GLN A 38 -25.53 -55.44 36.61
C GLN A 38 -25.78 -53.95 36.32
N ASP A 39 -26.58 -53.27 37.15
CA ASP A 39 -26.87 -51.84 37.00
C ASP A 39 -25.65 -50.95 37.19
N GLU A 40 -24.77 -51.28 38.14
CA GLU A 40 -23.55 -50.51 38.38
C GLU A 40 -22.55 -50.69 37.23
N LEU A 41 -22.38 -51.92 36.75
CA LEU A 41 -21.53 -52.22 35.61
C LEU A 41 -22.05 -51.56 34.33
N ALA A 42 -23.36 -51.59 34.09
CA ALA A 42 -23.99 -50.92 32.96
C ALA A 42 -23.69 -49.41 32.96
N LYS A 43 -23.77 -48.75 34.13
CA LYS A 43 -23.42 -47.32 34.27
C LYS A 43 -21.95 -47.05 33.98
N ILE A 44 -21.04 -47.92 34.44
CA ILE A 44 -19.60 -47.76 34.18
C ILE A 44 -19.29 -47.93 32.69
N VAL A 45 -19.82 -48.99 32.07
CA VAL A 45 -19.68 -49.25 30.62
C VAL A 45 -20.21 -48.07 29.82
N GLN A 46 -21.41 -47.58 30.12
CA GLN A 46 -22.00 -46.44 29.43
C GLN A 46 -21.14 -45.17 29.59
N SER A 47 -20.60 -44.91 30.79
CA SER A 47 -19.71 -43.77 31.03
C SER A 47 -18.45 -43.81 30.17
N ILE A 48 -17.81 -44.98 30.06
CA ILE A 48 -16.61 -45.18 29.23
C ILE A 48 -16.96 -45.05 27.74
N GLN A 49 -18.07 -45.64 27.29
CA GLN A 49 -18.55 -45.52 25.91
C GLN A 49 -18.89 -44.08 25.54
N ASN A 50 -19.53 -43.33 26.43
CA ASN A 50 -19.82 -41.91 26.24
C ASN A 50 -18.53 -41.10 26.12
N LYS A 51 -17.50 -41.41 26.92
CA LYS A 51 -16.19 -40.77 26.81
C LYS A 51 -15.53 -41.00 25.45
N ILE A 52 -15.43 -42.26 25.01
CA ILE A 52 -14.90 -42.59 23.66
C ILE A 52 -15.67 -41.86 22.57
N THR A 53 -17.01 -41.83 22.67
CA THR A 53 -17.87 -41.14 21.70
C THR A 53 -17.63 -39.63 21.69
N SER A 54 -17.46 -39.02 22.87
CA SER A 54 -17.14 -37.60 23.02
C SER A 54 -15.78 -37.26 22.42
N ASP A 55 -14.76 -38.09 22.66
CA ASP A 55 -13.40 -37.86 22.15
C ASP A 55 -13.37 -37.97 20.62
N ARG A 56 -14.04 -38.98 20.04
CA ARG A 56 -14.22 -39.12 18.58
C ARG A 56 -15.02 -37.98 17.96
N SER A 57 -16.04 -37.49 18.66
CA SER A 57 -16.81 -36.32 18.22
C SER A 57 -15.96 -35.06 18.21
N SER A 58 -15.07 -34.89 19.19
CA SER A 58 -14.10 -33.79 19.21
C SER A 58 -13.18 -33.81 18.00
N LEU A 59 -12.69 -34.99 17.59
CA LEU A 59 -11.89 -35.13 16.37
C LEU A 59 -12.69 -34.78 15.11
N ALA A 60 -13.92 -35.29 14.98
CA ALA A 60 -14.80 -34.98 13.84
C ALA A 60 -15.13 -33.48 13.74
N ASN A 61 -15.35 -32.83 14.89
CA ASN A 61 -15.56 -31.39 14.96
C ASN A 61 -14.32 -30.63 14.50
N LEU A 62 -13.12 -31.06 14.90
CA LEU A 62 -11.86 -30.44 14.50
C LEU A 62 -11.62 -30.58 12.99
N CYS A 63 -11.92 -31.74 12.40
CA CYS A 63 -11.91 -31.94 10.96
C CYS A 63 -12.84 -30.95 10.24
N THR A 64 -14.06 -30.78 10.76
CA THR A 64 -15.07 -29.89 10.18
C THR A 64 -14.62 -28.43 10.25
N GLN A 65 -14.12 -28.00 11.41
CA GLN A 65 -13.59 -26.64 11.60
C GLN A 65 -12.41 -26.36 10.65
N LEU A 66 -11.51 -27.31 10.48
CA LEU A 66 -10.35 -27.15 9.58
C LEU A 66 -10.77 -26.87 8.12
N GLN A 67 -11.91 -27.39 7.67
CA GLN A 67 -12.46 -27.10 6.34
C GLN A 67 -13.00 -25.68 6.19
N SER A 68 -13.37 -25.00 7.29
CA SER A 68 -13.97 -23.66 7.25
C SER A 68 -13.07 -22.51 7.72
N VAL A 69 -11.95 -22.79 8.40
CA VAL A 69 -11.01 -21.77 8.90
C VAL A 69 -10.47 -20.84 7.80
N ASN A 70 -10.58 -19.53 8.00
CA ASN A 70 -10.18 -18.56 6.97
C ASN A 70 -9.12 -17.57 7.45
N ASN A 71 -8.61 -17.70 8.67
CA ASN A 71 -7.53 -16.85 9.19
C ASN A 71 -6.61 -17.61 10.15
N LEU A 72 -5.41 -17.06 10.38
CA LEU A 72 -4.39 -17.67 11.22
C LEU A 72 -4.81 -17.76 12.69
N THR A 73 -5.60 -16.82 13.18
CA THR A 73 -6.08 -16.81 14.57
C THR A 73 -6.99 -18.01 14.85
N GLU A 74 -7.95 -18.27 13.97
CA GLU A 74 -8.80 -19.47 14.04
C GLU A 74 -7.98 -20.76 13.90
N LEU A 75 -6.98 -20.77 13.01
CA LEU A 75 -6.10 -21.91 12.85
C LEU A 75 -5.29 -22.21 14.12
N ASP A 76 -4.84 -21.19 14.84
CA ASP A 76 -4.10 -21.36 16.09
C ASP A 76 -4.97 -21.93 17.22
N VAL A 77 -6.27 -21.59 17.24
CA VAL A 77 -7.25 -22.26 18.12
C VAL A 77 -7.33 -23.75 17.77
N ILE A 78 -7.45 -24.10 16.48
CA ILE A 78 -7.47 -25.50 16.03
C ILE A 78 -6.18 -26.23 16.41
N LYS A 79 -5.00 -25.62 16.22
CA LYS A 79 -3.71 -26.24 16.63
C LYS A 79 -3.68 -26.54 18.12
N THR A 80 -4.24 -25.64 18.93
CA THR A 80 -4.30 -25.81 20.39
C THR A 80 -5.22 -26.97 20.77
N GLU A 81 -6.39 -27.07 20.15
CA GLU A 81 -7.31 -28.20 20.38
C GLU A 81 -6.74 -29.52 19.85
N TYR A 82 -6.10 -29.50 18.69
CA TYR A 82 -5.40 -30.65 18.11
C TYR A 82 -4.35 -31.18 19.09
N ALA A 83 -3.48 -30.32 19.62
CA ALA A 83 -2.45 -30.70 20.58
C ALA A 83 -3.02 -31.31 21.89
N LYS A 84 -4.21 -30.89 22.34
CA LYS A 84 -4.88 -31.48 23.51
C LYS A 84 -5.35 -32.92 23.26
N LEU A 85 -5.72 -33.23 22.02
CA LEU A 85 -6.21 -34.55 21.63
C LEU A 85 -5.08 -35.58 21.46
N ASP A 86 -3.81 -35.16 21.33
CA ASP A 86 -2.68 -36.08 21.15
C ASP A 86 -2.64 -37.19 22.21
N VAL A 87 -2.70 -36.81 23.48
CA VAL A 87 -2.70 -37.76 24.61
C VAL A 87 -3.94 -38.65 24.61
N VAL A 88 -5.08 -38.15 24.14
CA VAL A 88 -6.36 -38.89 24.13
C VAL A 88 -6.30 -40.02 23.10
N PHE A 89 -5.73 -39.75 21.92
CA PHE A 89 -5.69 -40.70 20.81
C PHE A 89 -4.44 -41.58 20.80
N GLN A 90 -3.43 -41.28 21.61
CA GLN A 90 -2.21 -42.08 21.72
C GLN A 90 -2.53 -43.57 21.93
N ASP A 91 -1.83 -44.43 21.17
CA ASP A 91 -1.96 -45.90 21.15
C ASP A 91 -3.36 -46.44 20.77
N SER A 92 -4.29 -45.56 20.34
CA SER A 92 -5.61 -45.96 19.86
C SER A 92 -5.59 -46.33 18.38
N ALA A 93 -6.55 -47.15 17.94
CA ALA A 93 -6.75 -47.44 16.53
C ALA A 93 -7.10 -46.19 15.68
N ASP A 94 -7.55 -45.12 16.32
CA ASP A 94 -7.91 -43.86 15.66
C ASP A 94 -6.72 -42.88 15.57
N TYR A 95 -5.53 -43.26 16.08
CA TYR A 95 -4.36 -42.37 16.14
C TYR A 95 -3.84 -41.96 14.76
N GLU A 96 -3.85 -42.87 13.79
CA GLU A 96 -3.42 -42.59 12.42
C GLU A 96 -4.30 -41.52 11.77
N ASN A 97 -5.63 -41.65 11.87
CA ASN A 97 -6.60 -40.65 11.40
C ASN A 97 -6.40 -39.29 12.07
N TYR A 98 -6.08 -39.27 13.36
CA TYR A 98 -5.72 -38.04 14.06
C TYR A 98 -4.45 -37.41 13.48
N GLN A 99 -3.39 -38.20 13.24
CA GLN A 99 -2.11 -37.71 12.71
C GLN A 99 -2.22 -37.14 11.28
N GLU A 100 -3.16 -37.62 10.46
CA GLU A 100 -3.42 -37.07 9.11
C GLU A 100 -3.84 -35.59 9.11
N LEU A 101 -4.27 -35.04 10.25
CA LEU A 101 -4.62 -33.63 10.36
C LEU A 101 -3.39 -32.72 10.39
N GLN A 102 -2.23 -33.21 10.86
CA GLN A 102 -1.01 -32.42 10.92
C GLN A 102 -0.59 -31.85 9.55
N PRO A 103 -0.43 -32.64 8.47
CA PRO A 103 -0.08 -32.09 7.16
C PRO A 103 -1.16 -31.14 6.61
N GLN A 104 -2.44 -31.38 6.91
CA GLN A 104 -3.52 -30.49 6.51
C GLN A 104 -3.46 -29.13 7.24
N ILE A 105 -3.12 -29.14 8.53
CA ILE A 105 -2.90 -27.92 9.31
C ILE A 105 -1.69 -27.15 8.77
N GLN A 106 -0.60 -27.82 8.40
CA GLN A 106 0.60 -27.16 7.88
C GLN A 106 0.38 -26.55 6.49
N SER A 107 -0.27 -27.28 5.57
CA SER A 107 -0.63 -26.74 4.26
C SER A 107 -1.58 -25.54 4.37
N LEU A 108 -2.60 -25.63 5.23
CA LEU A 108 -3.51 -24.51 5.47
C LEU A 108 -2.81 -23.31 6.10
N LYS A 109 -1.87 -23.55 7.03
CA LYS A 109 -1.05 -22.49 7.62
C LYS A 109 -0.25 -21.76 6.55
N HIS A 110 0.43 -22.51 5.67
CA HIS A 110 1.18 -21.94 4.57
C HIS A 110 0.30 -21.07 3.68
N ASP A 111 -0.84 -21.61 3.23
CA ASP A 111 -1.77 -20.89 2.35
C ASP A 111 -2.25 -19.57 2.98
N LEU A 112 -2.61 -19.59 4.27
CA LEU A 112 -3.05 -18.41 5.00
C LEU A 112 -1.92 -17.38 5.18
N GLU A 113 -0.68 -17.81 5.41
CA GLU A 113 0.49 -16.92 5.50
C GLU A 113 0.77 -16.24 4.16
N GLN A 114 0.65 -16.95 3.04
CA GLN A 114 0.82 -16.37 1.71
C GLN A 114 -0.22 -15.29 1.42
N ILE A 115 -1.50 -15.58 1.74
CA ILE A 115 -2.59 -14.60 1.58
C ILE A 115 -2.39 -13.39 2.50
N GLN A 116 -2.02 -13.62 3.76
CA GLN A 116 -1.75 -12.52 4.70
C GLN A 116 -0.58 -11.67 4.22
N SER A 117 0.44 -12.26 3.60
CA SER A 117 1.57 -11.51 3.04
C SER A 117 1.12 -10.55 1.92
N LEU A 118 0.18 -10.97 1.07
CA LEU A 118 -0.43 -10.10 0.07
C LEU A 118 -1.25 -8.96 0.69
N GLU A 119 -2.02 -9.28 1.73
CA GLU A 119 -2.80 -8.27 2.47
C GLU A 119 -1.89 -7.21 3.07
N ILE A 120 -0.77 -7.63 3.67
CA ILE A 120 0.24 -6.71 4.20
C ILE A 120 0.83 -5.84 3.08
N ARG A 121 1.20 -6.44 1.93
CA ARG A 121 1.69 -5.69 0.75
C ARG A 121 0.68 -4.67 0.26
N TYR A 122 -0.60 -5.02 0.22
CA TYR A 122 -1.67 -4.10 -0.16
C TYR A 122 -1.73 -2.88 0.76
N GLN A 123 -1.67 -3.11 2.08
CA GLN A 123 -1.68 -2.05 3.09
C GLN A 123 -0.43 -1.17 3.02
N GLN A 124 0.73 -1.75 2.69
CA GLN A 124 2.01 -1.05 2.59
C GLN A 124 2.29 -0.45 1.20
N SER A 125 1.44 -0.69 0.22
CA SER A 125 1.67 -0.18 -1.14
C SER A 125 1.39 1.31 -1.19
N ASP A 126 2.43 2.11 -1.41
CA ASP A 126 2.34 3.56 -1.54
C ASP A 126 2.43 4.06 -3.00
N PHE A 127 2.77 3.16 -3.95
CA PHE A 127 3.06 3.51 -5.34
C PHE A 127 2.60 2.42 -6.30
N ILE A 128 2.33 2.79 -7.56
CA ILE A 128 1.92 1.88 -8.64
C ILE A 128 2.85 0.67 -8.81
N PRO A 129 4.20 0.82 -8.85
CA PRO A 129 5.08 -0.35 -9.01
C PRO A 129 4.93 -1.40 -7.90
N SER A 130 4.67 -0.98 -6.66
CA SER A 130 4.43 -1.90 -5.56
C SER A 130 3.13 -2.70 -5.72
N CYS A 131 2.10 -2.09 -6.33
CA CYS A 131 0.88 -2.80 -6.71
C CYS A 131 1.13 -3.76 -7.89
N ASP A 132 1.88 -3.32 -8.91
CA ASP A 132 2.20 -4.15 -10.07
C ASP A 132 3.02 -5.38 -9.69
N ASP A 133 4.01 -5.24 -8.79
CA ASP A 133 4.78 -6.36 -8.26
C ASP A 133 3.87 -7.37 -7.55
N ALA A 134 2.90 -6.90 -6.75
CA ALA A 134 1.95 -7.78 -6.08
C ALA A 134 1.01 -8.49 -7.07
N LEU A 135 0.54 -7.79 -8.10
CA LEU A 135 -0.27 -8.37 -9.19
C LEU A 135 0.53 -9.40 -9.99
N ALA A 136 1.82 -9.16 -10.21
CA ALA A 136 2.71 -10.12 -10.87
C ALA A 136 2.84 -11.41 -10.07
N ILE A 137 2.99 -11.33 -8.74
CA ILE A 137 3.04 -12.51 -7.85
C ILE A 137 1.72 -13.31 -7.93
N ILE A 138 0.57 -12.61 -7.98
CA ILE A 138 -0.74 -13.26 -8.15
C ILE A 138 -0.83 -13.96 -9.52
N ALA A 139 -0.41 -13.28 -10.59
CA ALA A 139 -0.53 -13.79 -11.95
C ALA A 139 0.45 -14.92 -12.29
N SER A 140 1.66 -14.90 -11.72
CA SER A 140 2.71 -15.89 -11.98
C SER A 140 2.48 -17.21 -11.25
N GLY A 141 1.54 -17.26 -10.28
CA GLY A 141 1.33 -18.42 -9.43
C GLY A 141 2.43 -18.62 -8.39
N GLU A 142 3.31 -17.64 -8.19
CA GLU A 142 4.37 -17.67 -7.16
C GLU A 142 3.83 -17.75 -5.72
N LEU A 143 2.54 -17.46 -5.53
CA LEU A 143 1.84 -17.59 -4.25
C LEU A 143 1.82 -19.02 -3.69
N ASN A 144 2.14 -20.05 -4.48
CA ASN A 144 2.30 -21.45 -4.04
C ASN A 144 1.20 -21.94 -3.06
N ILE A 145 -0.07 -21.66 -3.38
CA ILE A 145 -1.21 -22.05 -2.55
C ILE A 145 -1.56 -23.53 -2.84
N TYR A 146 -1.53 -24.37 -1.81
CA TYR A 146 -1.89 -25.78 -1.92
C TYR A 146 -3.38 -25.99 -2.22
N LYS A 147 -4.27 -25.23 -1.57
CA LYS A 147 -5.72 -25.30 -1.76
C LYS A 147 -6.26 -24.05 -2.47
N ALA A 148 -5.83 -23.83 -3.72
CA ALA A 148 -6.15 -22.62 -4.48
C ALA A 148 -7.67 -22.35 -4.57
N ASP A 149 -8.47 -23.38 -4.83
CA ASP A 149 -9.93 -23.26 -4.97
C ASP A 149 -10.61 -22.65 -3.74
N ARG A 150 -10.11 -22.97 -2.53
CA ARG A 150 -10.67 -22.44 -1.27
C ARG A 150 -10.51 -20.94 -1.14
N PHE A 151 -9.42 -20.40 -1.68
CA PHE A 151 -9.02 -19.01 -1.48
C PHE A 151 -9.17 -18.14 -2.74
N GLN A 152 -9.67 -18.71 -3.82
CA GLN A 152 -9.82 -18.04 -5.10
C GLN A 152 -10.58 -16.71 -4.97
N GLU A 153 -11.72 -16.70 -4.29
CA GLU A 153 -12.52 -15.48 -4.11
C GLU A 153 -11.74 -14.37 -3.39
N ARG A 154 -11.02 -14.72 -2.32
CA ARG A 154 -10.21 -13.76 -1.55
C ARG A 154 -9.03 -13.25 -2.36
N ILE A 155 -8.37 -14.11 -3.14
CA ILE A 155 -7.29 -13.73 -4.04
C ILE A 155 -7.81 -12.79 -5.13
N SER A 156 -8.96 -13.10 -5.75
CA SER A 156 -9.60 -12.24 -6.76
C SER A 156 -10.01 -10.89 -6.20
N LEU A 157 -10.52 -10.85 -4.96
CA LEU A 157 -10.83 -9.59 -4.28
C LEU A 157 -9.57 -8.75 -4.04
N LEU A 158 -8.47 -9.37 -3.62
CA LEU A 158 -7.19 -8.67 -3.46
C LEU A 158 -6.67 -8.14 -4.79
N GLU A 159 -6.74 -8.93 -5.86
CA GLU A 159 -6.36 -8.49 -7.20
C GLU A 159 -7.17 -7.26 -7.64
N ALA A 160 -8.49 -7.30 -7.44
CA ALA A 160 -9.37 -6.16 -7.75
C ALA A 160 -9.01 -4.92 -6.93
N ASN A 161 -8.70 -5.08 -5.64
CA ASN A 161 -8.29 -3.98 -4.77
C ASN A 161 -6.96 -3.34 -5.23
N PHE A 162 -5.96 -4.15 -5.64
CA PHE A 162 -4.71 -3.64 -6.19
C PHE A 162 -4.93 -2.84 -7.48
N ARG A 163 -5.74 -3.38 -8.41
CA ARG A 163 -6.08 -2.69 -9.67
C ARG A 163 -6.78 -1.36 -9.40
N HIS A 164 -7.76 -1.36 -8.50
CA HIS A 164 -8.46 -0.13 -8.12
C HIS A 164 -7.50 0.92 -7.53
N LYS A 165 -6.57 0.50 -6.67
CA LYS A 165 -5.57 1.39 -6.09
C LYS A 165 -4.63 1.99 -7.15
N ILE A 166 -4.27 1.23 -8.20
CA ILE A 166 -3.52 1.75 -9.35
C ILE A 166 -4.35 2.83 -10.07
N GLU A 167 -5.62 2.55 -10.39
CA GLU A 167 -6.51 3.51 -11.06
C GLU A 167 -6.62 4.82 -10.26
N GLU A 168 -6.72 4.75 -8.93
CA GLU A 168 -6.73 5.94 -8.07
C GLU A 168 -5.43 6.75 -8.16
N TYR A 169 -4.26 6.10 -8.23
CA TYR A 169 -2.98 6.78 -8.37
C TYR A 169 -2.84 7.43 -9.75
N GLU A 170 -3.24 6.74 -10.82
CA GLU A 170 -3.21 7.28 -12.19
C GLU A 170 -4.13 8.49 -12.33
N GLN A 171 -5.33 8.43 -11.73
CA GLN A 171 -6.27 9.56 -11.70
C GLN A 171 -5.66 10.76 -10.97
N LYS A 172 -5.05 10.55 -9.79
CA LYS A 172 -4.36 11.62 -9.06
C LYS A 172 -3.21 12.22 -9.85
N GLN A 173 -2.40 11.39 -10.51
CA GLN A 173 -1.29 11.85 -11.35
C GLN A 173 -1.80 12.68 -12.54
N SER A 174 -2.86 12.21 -13.21
CA SER A 174 -3.50 12.95 -14.30
C SER A 174 -4.06 14.29 -13.84
N GLN A 175 -4.70 14.34 -12.66
CA GLN A 175 -5.22 15.60 -12.09
C GLN A 175 -4.10 16.60 -11.79
N ILE A 176 -3.00 16.14 -11.17
CA ILE A 176 -1.83 16.99 -10.89
C ILE A 176 -1.23 17.52 -12.19
N LEU A 177 -1.10 16.67 -13.20
CA LEU A 177 -0.56 17.08 -14.50
C LEU A 177 -1.46 18.14 -15.16
N GLN A 178 -2.78 17.93 -15.17
CA GLN A 178 -3.74 18.90 -15.70
C GLN A 178 -3.68 20.24 -14.96
N GLN A 179 -3.57 20.22 -13.63
CA GLN A 179 -3.42 21.44 -12.83
C GLN A 179 -2.13 22.19 -13.16
N LYS A 180 -1.00 21.48 -13.29
CA LYS A 180 0.27 22.07 -13.67
C LYS A 180 0.23 22.65 -15.09
N GLN A 181 -0.42 21.96 -16.02
CA GLN A 181 -0.61 22.45 -17.38
C GLN A 181 -1.49 23.71 -17.41
N ALA A 182 -2.59 23.72 -16.65
CA ALA A 182 -3.46 24.90 -16.54
C ALA A 182 -2.71 26.10 -15.93
N ALA A 183 -1.88 25.87 -14.91
CA ALA A 183 -1.03 26.90 -14.32
C ALA A 183 -0.01 27.45 -15.34
N ALA A 184 0.63 26.56 -16.11
CA ALA A 184 1.57 26.94 -17.17
C ALA A 184 0.90 27.78 -18.27
N GLN A 185 -0.31 27.41 -18.70
CA GLN A 185 -1.09 28.16 -19.68
C GLN A 185 -1.50 29.54 -19.16
N GLN A 186 -1.94 29.61 -17.90
CA GLN A 186 -2.29 30.87 -17.27
C GLN A 186 -1.07 31.79 -17.15
N TRP A 187 0.08 31.25 -16.77
CA TRP A 187 1.35 31.97 -16.74
C TRP A 187 1.71 32.58 -18.11
N VAL A 188 1.65 31.80 -19.20
CA VAL A 188 1.91 32.32 -20.56
C VAL A 188 0.95 33.45 -20.93
N LYS A 189 -0.34 33.30 -20.59
CA LYS A 189 -1.35 34.34 -20.84
C LYS A 189 -1.07 35.63 -20.06
N ASP A 190 -0.61 35.52 -18.83
CA ASP A 190 -0.26 36.67 -17.99
C ASP A 190 0.98 37.40 -18.53
N LEU A 191 1.96 36.65 -19.08
CA LEU A 191 3.10 37.22 -19.80
C LEU A 191 2.66 37.93 -21.09
N GLU A 192 1.74 37.35 -21.86
CA GLU A 192 1.20 37.95 -23.08
C GLU A 192 0.43 39.26 -22.79
N ASN A 193 -0.38 39.28 -21.73
CA ASN A 193 -1.10 40.48 -21.29
C ASN A 193 -0.12 41.59 -20.88
N SER A 194 0.91 41.26 -20.10
CA SER A 194 1.93 42.21 -19.67
C SER A 194 2.77 42.72 -20.84
N CYS A 195 3.07 41.87 -21.82
CA CYS A 195 3.74 42.28 -23.06
C CYS A 195 2.85 43.22 -23.90
N THR A 196 1.54 42.98 -23.90
CA THR A 196 0.57 43.90 -24.52
C THR A 196 0.57 45.27 -23.82
N GLN A 197 0.75 45.33 -22.49
CA GLN A 197 0.89 46.60 -21.76
C GLN A 197 2.12 47.41 -22.19
N ILE A 198 3.27 46.75 -22.45
CA ILE A 198 4.45 47.42 -23.02
C ILE A 198 4.10 48.12 -24.33
N ASN A 199 3.37 47.42 -25.22
CA ASN A 199 2.99 47.96 -26.52
C ASN A 199 1.96 49.10 -26.43
N GLN A 200 1.21 49.19 -25.33
CA GLN A 200 0.18 50.20 -25.11
C GLN A 200 0.66 51.42 -24.30
N SER A 201 1.74 51.29 -23.52
CA SER A 201 2.29 52.42 -22.77
C SER A 201 2.91 53.46 -23.71
N VAL A 202 2.76 54.74 -23.35
CA VAL A 202 3.34 55.88 -24.09
C VAL A 202 4.60 56.39 -23.37
N ASP A 203 4.86 55.95 -22.14
CA ASP A 203 6.03 56.31 -21.34
C ASP A 203 7.12 55.25 -21.50
N ASP A 204 8.27 55.65 -22.04
CA ASP A 204 9.40 54.75 -22.27
C ASP A 204 10.04 54.25 -20.96
N ALA A 205 9.93 55.01 -19.86
CA ALA A 205 10.39 54.55 -18.54
C ALA A 205 9.51 53.42 -17.99
N GLU A 206 8.19 53.52 -18.17
CA GLU A 206 7.22 52.49 -17.78
C GLU A 206 7.40 51.22 -18.62
N LYS A 207 7.62 51.36 -19.94
CA LYS A 207 7.95 50.22 -20.82
C LYS A 207 9.19 49.47 -20.37
N LEU A 208 10.24 50.19 -19.99
CA LEU A 208 11.49 49.60 -19.54
C LEU A 208 11.32 48.84 -18.21
N GLU A 209 10.53 49.39 -17.28
CA GLU A 209 10.23 48.73 -16.00
C GLU A 209 9.43 47.43 -16.22
N VAL A 210 8.36 47.47 -17.00
CA VAL A 210 7.55 46.28 -17.32
C VAL A 210 8.36 45.23 -18.08
N ALA A 211 9.20 45.64 -19.03
CA ALA A 211 10.08 44.72 -19.78
C ALA A 211 11.12 44.01 -18.90
N ASN A 212 11.71 44.71 -17.92
CA ASN A 212 12.65 44.10 -16.99
C ASN A 212 11.95 43.13 -16.04
N ASN A 213 10.80 43.51 -15.48
CA ASN A 213 10.00 42.64 -14.62
C ASN A 213 9.57 41.36 -15.35
N LEU A 214 9.17 41.48 -16.62
CA LEU A 214 8.81 40.32 -17.45
C LEU A 214 9.99 39.39 -17.70
N LEU A 215 11.18 39.93 -18.02
CA LEU A 215 12.36 39.10 -18.21
C LEU A 215 12.78 38.37 -16.93
N GLU A 216 12.64 39.00 -15.77
CA GLU A 216 12.90 38.35 -14.47
C GLU A 216 11.89 37.21 -14.19
N GLN A 217 10.60 37.45 -14.40
CA GLN A 217 9.56 36.42 -14.26
C GLN A 217 9.78 35.23 -15.20
N ILE A 218 10.12 35.50 -16.47
CA ILE A 218 10.41 34.45 -17.44
C ILE A 218 11.64 33.66 -17.00
N GLN A 219 12.72 34.32 -16.58
CA GLN A 219 13.92 33.61 -16.13
C GLN A 219 13.70 32.76 -14.88
N ALA A 220 12.84 33.20 -13.97
CA ALA A 220 12.54 32.48 -12.74
C ALA A 220 11.68 31.21 -12.96
N GLU A 221 10.69 31.29 -13.85
CA GLU A 221 9.64 30.25 -13.94
C GLU A 221 9.73 29.38 -15.21
N LYS A 222 10.54 29.77 -16.20
CA LYS A 222 10.65 29.06 -17.49
C LYS A 222 11.08 27.61 -17.36
N SER A 223 12.01 27.28 -16.46
CA SER A 223 12.47 25.89 -16.29
C SER A 223 11.32 24.96 -15.87
N ASP A 224 10.36 25.49 -15.14
CA ASP A 224 9.32 24.70 -14.47
C ASP A 224 8.12 24.47 -15.40
N TYR A 225 7.88 25.40 -16.34
CA TYR A 225 6.72 25.37 -17.24
C TYR A 225 7.04 25.04 -18.70
N ILE A 226 8.29 25.17 -19.17
CA ILE A 226 8.60 25.01 -20.61
C ILE A 226 8.29 23.62 -21.17
N SER A 227 8.35 22.58 -20.33
CA SER A 227 7.99 21.21 -20.73
C SER A 227 6.48 20.94 -20.76
N LEU A 228 5.68 21.85 -20.21
CA LEU A 228 4.23 21.71 -20.02
C LEU A 228 3.41 22.56 -21.01
N ILE A 229 4.06 23.51 -21.69
CA ILE A 229 3.45 24.38 -22.69
C ILE A 229 3.64 23.83 -24.10
N SER A 230 2.76 24.22 -25.02
CA SER A 230 2.81 23.83 -26.43
C SER A 230 3.96 24.52 -27.18
N VAL A 231 4.29 23.98 -28.36
CA VAL A 231 5.29 24.58 -29.26
C VAL A 231 4.90 26.01 -29.64
N THR A 232 3.60 26.29 -29.86
CA THR A 232 3.11 27.63 -30.18
C THR A 232 3.30 28.60 -29.01
N GLU A 233 2.99 28.17 -27.78
CA GLU A 233 3.20 28.97 -26.56
C GLU A 233 4.69 29.20 -26.29
N THR A 234 5.55 28.22 -26.62
CA THR A 234 7.01 28.39 -26.55
C THR A 234 7.50 29.46 -27.53
N GLN A 235 6.99 29.47 -28.76
CA GLN A 235 7.32 30.50 -29.75
C GLN A 235 6.81 31.90 -29.33
N LEU A 236 5.64 31.96 -28.70
CA LEU A 236 5.11 33.20 -28.12
C LEU A 236 6.05 33.70 -27.01
N LEU A 237 6.50 32.83 -26.11
CA LEU A 237 7.44 33.16 -25.05
C LEU A 237 8.77 33.71 -25.61
N GLU A 238 9.34 33.04 -26.62
CA GLU A 238 10.57 33.52 -27.28
C GLU A 238 10.38 34.89 -27.97
N ASN A 239 9.18 35.16 -28.48
CA ASN A 239 8.84 36.46 -29.05
C ASN A 239 8.75 37.54 -27.96
N ILE A 240 8.08 37.24 -26.84
CA ILE A 240 7.98 38.14 -25.68
C ILE A 240 9.37 38.45 -25.11
N GLU A 241 10.23 37.44 -24.94
CA GLU A 241 11.62 37.63 -24.48
C GLU A 241 12.40 38.55 -25.43
N ARG A 242 12.27 38.32 -26.74
CA ARG A 242 12.94 39.14 -27.76
C ARG A 242 12.46 40.59 -27.71
N GLN A 243 11.15 40.80 -27.61
CA GLN A 243 10.56 42.14 -27.51
C GLN A 243 11.05 42.86 -26.25
N CYS A 244 11.05 42.21 -25.09
CA CYS A 244 11.55 42.81 -23.86
C CYS A 244 13.06 43.16 -23.95
N VAL A 245 13.86 42.30 -24.59
CA VAL A 245 15.28 42.58 -24.85
C VAL A 245 15.47 43.73 -25.83
N GLU A 246 14.62 43.84 -26.86
CA GLU A 246 14.65 44.95 -27.82
C GLU A 246 14.23 46.28 -27.19
N GLU A 247 13.16 46.32 -26.38
CA GLU A 247 12.76 47.52 -25.64
C GLU A 247 13.86 47.95 -24.66
N ARG A 248 14.48 46.98 -23.96
CA ARG A 248 15.65 47.25 -23.12
C ARG A 248 16.83 47.82 -23.91
N LYS A 249 16.99 47.49 -25.19
CA LYS A 249 18.06 48.01 -26.06
C LYS A 249 17.73 49.35 -26.72
N LYS A 250 16.45 49.59 -27.05
CA LYS A 250 15.99 50.85 -27.65
C LYS A 250 16.21 52.03 -26.71
N ASP A 251 16.16 51.76 -25.42
CA ASP A 251 16.20 52.80 -24.41
C ASP A 251 17.55 52.94 -23.70
N ILE A 252 18.64 53.00 -24.48
CA ILE A 252 19.98 53.35 -23.97
C ILE A 252 19.92 54.71 -23.28
N THR A 253 19.11 55.64 -23.80
CA THR A 253 18.92 56.98 -23.25
C THR A 253 18.29 56.96 -21.86
N ASN A 254 17.19 56.23 -21.63
CA ASN A 254 16.62 56.13 -20.29
C ASN A 254 17.38 55.17 -19.38
N GLN A 255 18.10 54.16 -19.89
CA GLN A 255 19.09 53.44 -19.08
C GLN A 255 20.17 54.36 -18.53
N ILE A 256 20.69 55.27 -19.37
CA ILE A 256 21.61 56.31 -18.92
C ILE A 256 20.93 57.21 -17.89
N PHE A 257 19.67 57.62 -18.08
CA PHE A 257 18.96 58.44 -17.08
C PHE A 257 18.67 57.71 -15.76
N VAL A 258 18.30 56.43 -15.78
CA VAL A 258 18.07 55.59 -14.59
C VAL A 258 19.37 55.40 -13.82
N LEU A 259 20.45 55.01 -14.52
CA LEU A 259 21.78 54.88 -13.92
C LEU A 259 22.29 56.20 -13.36
N LEU A 260 22.04 57.31 -14.06
CA LEU A 260 22.39 58.66 -13.58
C LEU A 260 21.61 59.01 -12.31
N ARG A 261 20.31 58.71 -12.23
CA ARG A 261 19.48 58.98 -11.04
C ARG A 261 19.92 58.18 -9.81
N GLN A 262 20.49 56.99 -10.00
CA GLN A 262 20.99 56.14 -8.91
C GLN A 262 22.32 56.62 -8.31
N LEU A 263 23.05 57.52 -8.98
CA LEU A 263 24.31 58.08 -8.47
C LEU A 263 24.07 59.18 -7.41
N PRO A 264 24.96 59.35 -6.41
CA PRO A 264 24.94 60.49 -5.51
C PRO A 264 25.02 61.83 -6.26
N ARG A 265 24.39 62.90 -5.75
CA ARG A 265 24.31 64.22 -6.43
C ARG A 265 25.66 64.76 -6.95
N LEU A 266 26.75 64.53 -6.22
CA LEU A 266 28.07 64.99 -6.61
C LEU A 266 28.61 64.23 -7.84
N GLU A 267 28.32 62.92 -7.93
CA GLU A 267 28.68 62.07 -9.07
C GLU A 267 27.82 62.42 -10.29
N GLN A 268 26.52 62.69 -10.09
CA GLN A 268 25.63 63.18 -11.14
C GLN A 268 26.16 64.46 -11.78
N GLN A 269 26.56 65.46 -10.98
CA GLN A 269 27.13 66.71 -11.47
C GLN A 269 28.39 66.49 -12.31
N LYS A 270 29.30 65.62 -11.86
CA LYS A 270 30.51 65.27 -12.62
C LYS A 270 30.20 64.62 -13.97
N VAL A 271 29.18 63.76 -14.02
CA VAL A 271 28.74 63.13 -15.27
C VAL A 271 28.13 64.18 -16.21
N TYR A 272 27.30 65.11 -15.70
CA TYR A 272 26.78 66.22 -16.49
C TYR A 272 27.88 67.14 -17.05
N GLU A 273 28.91 67.47 -16.25
CA GLU A 273 30.05 68.29 -16.70
C GLU A 273 30.84 67.60 -17.81
N ARG A 274 31.13 66.29 -17.66
CA ARG A 274 31.82 65.51 -18.69
C ARG A 274 31.00 65.37 -19.97
N LEU A 275 29.69 65.11 -19.86
CA LEU A 275 28.80 65.06 -21.02
C LEU A 275 28.77 66.42 -21.72
N GLY A 276 28.75 67.52 -20.97
CA GLY A 276 28.85 68.87 -21.50
C GLY A 276 30.15 69.10 -22.28
N GLN A 277 31.30 68.67 -21.75
CA GLN A 277 32.60 68.78 -22.44
C GLN A 277 32.63 67.99 -23.76
N ILE A 278 32.16 66.73 -23.73
CA ILE A 278 32.11 65.86 -24.92
C ILE A 278 31.21 66.45 -26.02
N LEU A 279 30.09 67.07 -25.64
CA LEU A 279 29.18 67.71 -26.58
C LEU A 279 29.77 69.02 -27.14
N SER A 280 30.57 69.73 -26.34
CA SER A 280 31.23 70.97 -26.75
C SER A 280 32.33 70.72 -27.78
N GLU A 281 33.13 69.64 -27.62
CA GLU A 281 34.19 69.26 -28.55
C GLU A 281 33.69 68.85 -29.95
N LYS A 282 32.44 68.38 -30.06
CA LYS A 282 31.85 67.98 -31.36
C LYS A 282 31.22 69.13 -32.15
N THR A 283 31.14 70.33 -31.59
CA THR A 283 30.51 71.49 -32.26
C THR A 283 31.47 72.30 -33.14
N ASP A 284 32.77 72.00 -33.11
CA ASP A 284 33.81 72.75 -33.82
C ASP A 284 34.29 72.11 -35.15
N GLU A 285 33.64 71.04 -35.62
CA GLU A 285 33.85 70.53 -36.99
C GLU A 285 32.69 70.94 -37.91
N ARG A 286 32.83 72.11 -38.54
CA ARG A 286 32.11 72.51 -39.76
C ARG A 286 33.08 72.73 -40.90
#